data_AF-A0A2V7VVL8-F1
#
_entry.id   AF-A0A2V7VVL8-F1
#
_cell.length_a   1.000
_cell.length_b   1.000
_cell.length_c   1.000
_cell.angle_alpha   90.00
_cell.angle_beta   90.00
_cell.angle_gamma   90.00
#
_symmetry.space_group_name_H-M   'P 1'
#
loop_
_entity.id
_entity.type
_entity.pdbx_description
1 polymer ?
#
loop_
_entity_poly.entity_id
_entity_poly.type
_entity_poly.pdbx_seq_one_letter_code
_entity_poly.pdbx_strand_id
1 'polypeptide(L)'
;MKTLLLAALLAANTISLPELKPSEWFDGKMGGTFGAKTVTAFAKTNRVAVSGFRVVFVTHNEAHAFVGATYLPGGVETGSARSKMEVDLRGVDDATMQAITDEAYNTFLEQLKAAGREVVVPDAASFAEFKTIPVPQPVDSGYLKGKAFSPTGMPLWWQVGDSWGDAGLGQKNMRAFNKQSEALKAPVSIAPMIVIDFAHMQSSGNHGGLIHRTAEVGASLAMSIPTFSTRVVRAEQTRYGGIVFKGDDGALTLKKALDTDIEFAEMFIVDTKSGKVLGPVVDNVSKKQTRVAETTNEAYATAAHAVLTQATGAFAKLFAENPVK
;
A
#
# COMPACT_ATOMS: atom_id res chain seq x y z
N MET A 1 -43.06 40.23 -4.34
CA MET A 1 -43.26 38.77 -4.21
C MET A 1 -42.16 38.07 -5.00
N LYS A 2 -41.47 37.12 -4.35
CA LYS A 2 -40.48 36.17 -4.88
C LYS A 2 -39.06 36.69 -5.13
N THR A 3 -38.47 37.16 -4.02
CA THR A 3 -37.14 36.72 -3.55
C THR A 3 -37.10 35.19 -3.43
N LEU A 4 -35.91 34.59 -3.54
CA LEU A 4 -35.58 33.14 -3.45
C LEU A 4 -35.66 32.35 -4.76
N LEU A 5 -34.56 32.31 -5.51
CA LEU A 5 -34.12 31.14 -6.28
C LEU A 5 -32.74 31.43 -6.90
N LEU A 6 -31.68 31.43 -6.08
CA LEU A 6 -30.30 31.12 -6.52
C LEU A 6 -29.33 31.01 -5.31
N ALA A 7 -29.64 30.12 -4.36
CA ALA A 7 -28.70 29.77 -3.28
C ALA A 7 -28.77 28.27 -2.99
N ALA A 8 -28.78 27.47 -4.05
CA ALA A 8 -28.64 26.02 -3.98
C ALA A 8 -27.51 25.62 -4.92
N LEU A 9 -26.27 25.70 -4.43
CA LEU A 9 -25.16 24.81 -4.78
C LEU A 9 -23.96 25.19 -3.90
N LEU A 10 -23.22 24.17 -3.44
CA LEU A 10 -22.12 24.20 -2.46
C LEU A 10 -22.58 24.11 -0.99
N ALA A 11 -23.33 23.05 -0.68
CA ALA A 11 -22.95 22.30 0.51
C ALA A 11 -21.57 21.72 0.22
N ALA A 12 -20.51 22.40 0.66
CA ALA A 12 -19.21 21.77 0.78
C ALA A 12 -19.43 20.60 1.74
N ASN A 13 -19.41 19.36 1.23
CA ASN A 13 -19.18 18.22 2.10
C ASN A 13 -17.85 18.49 2.78
N THR A 14 -17.88 18.97 4.02
CA THR A 14 -16.70 19.12 4.84
C THR A 14 -16.21 17.71 5.11
N ILE A 15 -15.23 17.25 4.34
CA ILE A 15 -14.55 15.98 4.61
C ILE A 15 -13.99 16.06 6.02
N SER A 16 -14.55 15.24 6.91
CA SER A 16 -14.03 15.09 8.26
C SER A 16 -12.83 14.15 8.23
N LEU A 17 -11.76 14.54 8.91
CA LEU A 17 -10.62 13.66 9.13
C LEU A 17 -11.05 12.54 10.10
N PRO A 18 -10.58 11.31 9.91
CA PRO A 18 -10.95 10.20 10.78
C PRO A 18 -10.48 10.44 12.23
N GLU A 19 -11.20 9.84 13.18
CA GLU A 19 -10.88 9.96 14.61
C GLU A 19 -9.57 9.24 15.00
N LEU A 20 -8.99 8.44 14.10
CA LEU A 20 -7.72 7.72 14.27
C LEU A 20 -6.59 8.65 14.74
N LYS A 21 -5.80 8.22 15.72
CA LYS A 21 -4.60 8.94 16.22
C LYS A 21 -3.39 8.64 15.34
N PRO A 22 -2.91 9.57 14.51
CA PRO A 22 -1.91 9.29 13.49
C PRO A 22 -0.58 8.75 14.02
N SER A 23 -0.14 9.16 15.21
CA SER A 23 1.11 8.68 15.83
C SER A 23 1.12 7.19 16.20
N GLU A 24 -0.06 6.60 16.38
CA GLU A 24 -0.24 5.16 16.61
C GLU A 24 -0.17 4.35 15.31
N TRP A 25 -0.48 4.98 14.17
CA TRP A 25 -0.60 4.32 12.87
C TRP A 25 0.61 4.55 11.97
N PHE A 26 1.26 5.69 12.06
CA PHE A 26 2.41 6.02 11.23
C PHE A 26 3.69 6.17 12.06
N ASP A 27 4.79 5.65 11.52
CA ASP A 27 6.15 6.00 11.96
C ASP A 27 6.95 6.56 10.81
N GLY A 28 7.94 7.38 11.15
CA GLY A 28 8.89 7.85 10.16
C GLY A 28 10.14 8.39 10.82
N LYS A 29 11.28 8.08 10.20
CA LYS A 29 12.57 8.65 10.56
C LYS A 29 13.12 9.38 9.35
N MET A 30 13.55 10.63 9.57
CA MET A 30 14.48 11.27 8.65
C MET A 30 15.83 10.57 8.77
N GLY A 31 16.60 10.46 7.70
CA GLY A 31 17.93 9.87 7.77
C GLY A 31 18.91 10.73 8.61
N GLY A 32 20.14 10.23 8.80
CA GLY A 32 21.19 10.92 9.57
C GLY A 32 21.44 10.28 10.93
N THR A 33 22.58 10.59 11.55
CA THR A 33 23.04 9.99 12.82
C THR A 33 22.20 10.43 14.04
N PHE A 34 21.28 11.38 13.85
CA PHE A 34 20.37 11.90 14.88
C PHE A 34 18.94 12.04 14.33
N GLY A 35 18.45 11.02 13.62
CA GLY A 35 17.19 11.03 12.87
C GLY A 35 16.00 11.53 13.69
N ALA A 36 15.67 12.81 13.54
CA ALA A 36 14.46 13.39 14.09
C ALA A 36 13.25 12.68 13.46
N LYS A 37 12.17 12.53 14.23
CA LYS A 37 10.93 11.93 13.70
C LYS A 37 10.45 12.75 12.50
N THR A 38 10.03 12.09 11.42
CA THR A 38 9.55 12.75 10.18
C THR A 38 8.44 13.77 10.46
N VAL A 39 7.63 13.55 11.50
CA VAL A 39 6.59 14.51 11.96
C VAL A 39 7.12 15.89 12.33
N THR A 40 8.38 16.02 12.74
CA THR A 40 9.00 17.32 13.04
C THR A 40 9.25 18.17 11.79
N ALA A 41 9.29 17.55 10.61
CA ALA A 41 9.36 18.28 9.35
C ALA A 41 8.02 18.94 9.00
N PHE A 42 6.88 18.38 9.43
CA PHE A 42 5.54 18.88 9.10
C PHE A 42 5.16 20.15 9.86
N ALA A 43 5.72 20.35 11.06
CA ALA A 43 5.45 21.52 11.91
C ALA A 43 6.08 22.84 11.40
N LYS A 44 6.77 22.83 10.25
CA LYS A 44 7.49 23.99 9.72
C LYS A 44 6.90 24.58 8.44
N THR A 45 5.87 23.97 7.85
CA THR A 45 5.57 24.21 6.43
C THR A 45 4.09 24.18 6.05
N ASN A 46 3.50 25.27 5.57
CA ASN A 46 2.08 25.27 5.16
C ASN A 46 1.82 24.56 3.82
N ARG A 47 2.82 24.45 2.94
CA ARG A 47 2.68 23.91 1.58
C ARG A 47 3.20 22.47 1.47
N VAL A 48 2.41 21.61 0.82
CA VAL A 48 2.75 20.20 0.58
C VAL A 48 2.58 19.90 -0.90
N ALA A 49 3.62 19.39 -1.56
CA ALA A 49 3.54 18.90 -2.94
C ALA A 49 3.30 17.39 -2.98
N VAL A 50 2.26 16.94 -3.69
CA VAL A 50 2.02 15.52 -3.93
C VAL A 50 2.59 15.16 -5.30
N SER A 51 3.84 14.68 -5.32
CA SER A 51 4.57 14.46 -6.57
C SER A 51 4.59 13.01 -7.05
N GLY A 52 3.83 12.15 -6.39
CA GLY A 52 3.52 10.81 -6.84
C GLY A 52 2.34 10.29 -6.02
N PHE A 53 1.47 9.50 -6.63
CA PHE A 53 0.41 8.80 -5.92
C PHE A 53 0.23 7.45 -6.60
N ARG A 54 0.46 6.37 -5.87
CA ARG A 54 0.49 5.01 -6.40
C ARG A 54 -0.40 4.13 -5.56
N VAL A 55 -1.30 3.42 -6.21
CA VAL A 55 -2.16 2.43 -5.56
C VAL A 55 -1.90 1.08 -6.22
N VAL A 56 -1.52 0.10 -5.40
CA VAL A 56 -1.34 -1.29 -5.83
C VAL A 56 -2.54 -2.08 -5.34
N PHE A 57 -3.30 -2.65 -6.26
CA PHE A 57 -4.39 -3.57 -5.93
C PHE A 57 -3.86 -4.99 -6.03
N VAL A 58 -3.83 -5.70 -4.90
CA VAL A 58 -3.49 -7.12 -4.87
C VAL A 58 -4.64 -7.89 -5.52
N THR A 59 -4.32 -8.73 -6.49
CA THR A 59 -5.29 -9.59 -7.19
C THR A 59 -5.02 -11.07 -6.96
N HIS A 60 -3.85 -11.42 -6.42
CA HIS A 60 -3.45 -12.78 -6.09
C HIS A 60 -2.62 -12.77 -4.80
N ASN A 61 -3.01 -13.64 -3.88
CA ASN A 61 -2.31 -13.83 -2.61
C ASN A 61 -1.97 -15.32 -2.42
N GLU A 62 -0.74 -15.61 -2.01
CA GLU A 62 -0.25 -16.97 -1.79
C GLU A 62 0.35 -17.11 -0.39
N ALA A 63 -0.05 -18.17 0.33
CA ALA A 63 0.52 -18.53 1.61
C ALA A 63 1.03 -19.96 1.65
N HIS A 64 2.15 -20.14 2.36
CA HIS A 64 2.77 -21.43 2.58
C HIS A 64 2.94 -21.73 4.06
N ALA A 65 2.72 -22.99 4.41
CA ALA A 65 3.16 -23.59 5.67
C ALA A 65 3.97 -24.86 5.35
N PHE A 66 5.09 -25.03 6.03
CA PHE A 66 5.93 -26.23 5.90
C PHE A 66 6.37 -26.75 7.26
N VAL A 67 6.26 -28.06 7.44
CA VAL A 67 6.83 -28.79 8.59
C VAL A 67 7.91 -29.71 8.08
N GLY A 68 9.14 -29.47 8.53
CA GLY A 68 10.32 -30.24 8.15
C GLY A 68 10.35 -31.61 8.83
N ALA A 69 10.79 -32.63 8.09
CA ALA A 69 11.01 -33.97 8.64
C ALA A 69 12.11 -33.90 9.70
N THR A 70 11.86 -34.48 10.88
CA THR A 70 12.88 -34.62 11.94
C THR A 70 13.42 -36.04 11.93
N TYR A 71 14.75 -36.17 11.95
CA TYR A 71 15.42 -37.47 12.12
C TYR A 71 15.53 -37.80 13.62
N LEU A 72 14.86 -38.87 14.05
CA LEU A 72 15.07 -39.45 15.38
C LEU A 72 16.27 -40.40 15.38
N PRO A 73 17.07 -40.46 16.46
CA PRO A 73 18.04 -41.53 16.66
C PRO A 73 17.30 -42.86 16.73
N GLY A 74 17.62 -43.78 15.80
CA GLY A 74 16.92 -45.07 15.64
C GLY A 74 16.25 -45.28 14.28
N GLY A 75 16.36 -44.34 13.33
CA GLY A 75 15.96 -44.55 11.93
C GLY A 75 14.46 -44.34 11.63
N VAL A 76 13.71 -43.74 12.55
CA VAL A 76 12.30 -43.37 12.32
C VAL A 76 12.22 -41.95 11.77
N GLU A 77 11.86 -41.82 10.49
CA GLU A 77 11.55 -40.54 9.85
C GLU A 77 10.10 -40.13 10.17
N THR A 78 9.89 -38.96 10.76
CA THR A 78 8.54 -38.35 10.81
C THR A 78 8.31 -37.58 9.52
N GLY A 79 7.26 -37.92 8.76
CA GLY A 79 6.97 -37.35 7.44
C GLY A 79 6.86 -35.82 7.40
N SER A 80 7.16 -35.23 6.24
CA SER A 80 7.05 -33.79 6.01
C SER A 80 5.63 -33.39 5.60
N ALA A 81 5.15 -32.24 6.06
CA ALA A 81 3.84 -31.71 5.69
C ALA A 81 4.00 -30.33 5.03
N ARG A 82 3.43 -30.15 3.84
CA ARG A 82 3.41 -28.86 3.13
C ARG A 82 1.97 -28.49 2.80
N SER A 83 1.57 -27.30 3.21
CA SER A 83 0.28 -26.71 2.88
C SER A 83 0.50 -25.42 2.10
N LYS A 84 -0.24 -25.26 1.01
CA LYS A 84 -0.20 -24.07 0.15
C LYS A 84 -1.63 -23.63 -0.12
N MET A 85 -1.89 -22.35 0.05
CA MET A 85 -3.15 -21.74 -0.34
C MET A 85 -2.91 -20.56 -1.26
N GLU A 86 -3.65 -20.53 -2.37
CA GLU A 86 -3.72 -19.42 -3.30
C GLU A 86 -5.13 -18.83 -3.22
N VAL A 87 -5.25 -17.51 -3.19
CA VAL A 87 -6.52 -16.79 -3.28
C VAL A 87 -6.44 -15.82 -4.46
N ASP A 88 -7.34 -15.96 -5.42
CA ASP A 88 -7.46 -15.08 -6.58
C ASP A 88 -8.70 -14.17 -6.44
N LEU A 89 -8.54 -12.88 -6.71
CA LEU A 89 -9.65 -11.94 -6.80
C LEU A 89 -10.27 -11.97 -8.21
N ARG A 90 -11.60 -12.03 -8.30
CA ARG A 90 -12.36 -11.96 -9.56
C ARG A 90 -13.55 -11.02 -9.47
N GLY A 91 -13.93 -10.45 -10.61
CA GLY A 91 -15.12 -9.59 -10.73
C GLY A 91 -14.85 -8.10 -10.57
N VAL A 92 -13.58 -7.69 -10.55
CA VAL A 92 -13.15 -6.28 -10.61
C VAL A 92 -12.36 -6.03 -11.89
N ASP A 93 -12.75 -5.00 -12.64
CA ASP A 93 -12.03 -4.58 -13.84
C ASP A 93 -11.01 -3.45 -13.58
N ASP A 94 -10.10 -3.26 -14.54
CA ASP A 94 -9.03 -2.26 -14.44
C ASP A 94 -9.58 -0.82 -14.47
N ALA A 95 -10.75 -0.61 -15.09
CA ALA A 95 -11.40 0.70 -15.15
C ALA A 95 -11.91 1.12 -13.76
N THR A 96 -12.44 0.17 -12.99
CA THR A 96 -12.89 0.36 -11.62
C THR A 96 -11.71 0.65 -10.70
N MET A 97 -10.61 -0.10 -10.83
CA MET A 97 -9.38 0.17 -10.05
C MET A 97 -8.77 1.54 -10.36
N GLN A 98 -8.81 1.98 -11.63
CA GLN A 98 -8.41 3.33 -12.02
C GLN A 98 -9.35 4.38 -11.41
N ALA A 99 -10.66 4.19 -11.47
CA ALA A 99 -11.64 5.10 -10.89
C ALA A 99 -11.45 5.24 -9.36
N ILE A 100 -11.21 4.13 -8.66
CA ILE A 100 -10.89 4.14 -7.23
C ILE A 100 -9.63 4.97 -6.97
N THR A 101 -8.60 4.81 -7.80
CA THR A 101 -7.34 5.56 -7.66
C THR A 101 -7.53 7.06 -7.86
N ASP A 102 -8.31 7.46 -8.86
CA ASP A 102 -8.59 8.86 -9.18
C ASP A 102 -9.38 9.54 -8.06
N GLU A 103 -10.42 8.88 -7.54
CA GLU A 103 -11.23 9.41 -6.44
C GLU A 103 -10.45 9.42 -5.12
N ALA A 104 -9.64 8.40 -4.84
CA ALA A 104 -8.77 8.36 -3.66
C ALA A 104 -7.76 9.51 -3.68
N TYR A 105 -7.21 9.84 -4.84
CA TYR A 105 -6.31 10.98 -5.00
C TYR A 105 -7.04 12.30 -4.73
N ASN A 106 -8.22 12.51 -5.32
CA ASN A 106 -9.00 13.73 -5.08
C ASN A 106 -9.38 13.89 -3.60
N THR A 107 -9.86 12.82 -2.99
CA THR A 107 -10.17 12.76 -1.54
C THR A 107 -8.93 13.08 -0.72
N PHE A 108 -7.77 12.54 -1.08
CA PHE A 108 -6.52 12.81 -0.38
C PHE A 108 -6.11 14.28 -0.46
N LEU A 109 -6.23 14.91 -1.63
CA LEU A 109 -5.96 16.35 -1.78
C LEU A 109 -6.90 17.19 -0.92
N GLU A 110 -8.18 16.83 -0.85
CA GLU A 110 -9.17 17.51 -0.02
C GLU A 110 -8.92 17.31 1.48
N GLN A 111 -8.53 16.11 1.91
CA GLN A 111 -8.13 15.82 3.29
C GLN A 111 -6.88 16.61 3.70
N LEU A 112 -5.89 16.76 2.81
CA LEU A 112 -4.72 17.59 3.08
C LEU A 112 -5.09 19.07 3.22
N LYS A 113 -6.01 19.58 2.39
CA LYS A 113 -6.56 20.94 2.51
C LYS A 113 -7.32 21.11 3.83
N ALA A 114 -8.16 20.14 4.20
CA ALA A 114 -8.89 20.12 5.46
C ALA A 114 -7.97 20.06 6.68
N ALA A 115 -6.79 19.43 6.55
CA ALA A 115 -5.72 19.44 7.55
C ALA A 115 -4.92 20.77 7.60
N GLY A 116 -5.37 21.80 6.87
CA GLY A 116 -4.79 23.14 6.87
C GLY A 116 -3.55 23.30 5.97
N ARG A 117 -3.38 22.45 4.95
CA ARG A 117 -2.23 22.52 4.03
C ARG A 117 -2.62 23.07 2.67
N GLU A 118 -1.76 23.93 2.13
CA GLU A 118 -1.83 24.33 0.74
C GLU A 118 -1.22 23.21 -0.12
N VAL A 119 -2.06 22.58 -0.93
CA VAL A 119 -1.62 21.45 -1.74
C VAL A 119 -1.16 21.91 -3.11
N VAL A 120 0.09 21.61 -3.43
CA VAL A 120 0.70 21.90 -4.74
C VAL A 120 0.64 20.62 -5.58
N VAL A 121 -0.05 20.70 -6.71
CA VAL A 121 -0.10 19.62 -7.70
C VAL A 121 0.93 19.92 -8.79
N PRO A 122 1.92 19.04 -9.04
CA PRO A 122 2.89 19.25 -10.11
C PRO A 122 2.23 19.18 -11.49
N ASP A 123 2.74 19.97 -12.43
CA ASP A 123 2.30 19.90 -13.83
C ASP A 123 2.88 18.67 -14.54
N ALA A 124 2.31 18.31 -15.70
CA ALA A 124 2.79 17.17 -16.49
C ALA A 124 4.26 17.36 -16.96
N ALA A 125 4.69 18.60 -17.20
CA ALA A 125 6.04 18.92 -17.66
C ALA A 125 7.11 18.61 -16.61
N SER A 126 6.77 18.74 -15.32
CA SER A 126 7.67 18.47 -14.20
C SER A 126 8.06 16.99 -14.06
N PHE A 127 7.37 16.09 -14.76
CA PHE A 127 7.69 14.67 -14.81
C PHE A 127 8.66 14.28 -15.93
N ALA A 128 9.15 15.21 -16.75
CA ALA A 128 10.00 14.89 -17.90
C ALA A 128 11.31 14.15 -17.55
N GLU A 129 11.86 14.36 -16.36
CA GLU A 129 13.08 13.67 -15.91
C GLU A 129 12.82 12.26 -15.33
N PHE A 130 11.55 11.91 -15.07
CA PHE A 130 11.19 10.63 -14.47
C PHE A 130 11.26 9.50 -15.52
N LYS A 131 11.70 8.33 -15.08
CA LYS A 131 11.42 7.06 -15.74
C LYS A 131 9.98 6.67 -15.39
N THR A 132 9.07 6.99 -16.29
CA THR A 132 7.64 6.69 -16.19
C THR A 132 7.32 5.32 -16.77
N ILE A 133 6.18 4.76 -16.37
CA ILE A 133 5.73 3.43 -16.76
C ILE A 133 4.25 3.52 -17.15
N PRO A 134 3.79 2.74 -18.16
CA PRO A 134 2.37 2.68 -18.49
C PRO A 134 1.52 2.14 -17.33
N VAL A 135 0.28 2.61 -17.27
CA VAL A 135 -0.76 2.18 -16.32
C VAL A 135 -1.83 1.40 -17.10
N PRO A 136 -2.35 0.27 -16.58
CA PRO A 136 -1.90 -0.43 -15.37
C PRO A 136 -0.57 -1.14 -15.57
N GLN A 137 0.24 -1.20 -14.51
CA GLN A 137 1.44 -2.03 -14.48
C GLN A 137 1.20 -3.29 -13.64
N PRO A 138 1.39 -4.50 -14.20
CA PRO A 138 1.47 -5.72 -13.40
C PRO A 138 2.68 -5.66 -12.46
N VAL A 139 2.46 -5.93 -11.17
CA VAL A 139 3.48 -5.88 -10.13
C VAL A 139 3.45 -7.13 -9.26
N ASP A 140 4.60 -7.51 -8.74
CA ASP A 140 4.77 -8.64 -7.84
C ASP A 140 5.65 -8.26 -6.65
N SER A 141 5.33 -8.84 -5.50
CA SER A 141 6.11 -8.69 -4.27
C SER A 141 6.07 -9.99 -3.48
N GLY A 142 7.06 -10.85 -3.75
CA GLY A 142 7.15 -12.18 -3.16
C GLY A 142 5.96 -13.07 -3.56
N TYR A 143 5.07 -13.33 -2.60
CA TYR A 143 3.89 -14.18 -2.79
C TYR A 143 2.63 -13.43 -3.19
N LEU A 144 2.73 -12.10 -3.32
CA LEU A 144 1.62 -11.26 -3.74
C LEU A 144 1.81 -10.82 -5.18
N LYS A 145 0.72 -10.81 -5.96
CA LYS A 145 0.69 -10.20 -7.29
C LYS A 145 -0.50 -9.26 -7.38
N GLY A 146 -0.31 -8.20 -8.15
CA GLY A 146 -1.32 -7.17 -8.30
C GLY A 146 -1.10 -6.30 -9.52
N LYS A 147 -1.84 -5.20 -9.56
CA LYS A 147 -1.73 -4.16 -10.57
C LYS A 147 -1.56 -2.81 -9.89
N ALA A 148 -0.60 -2.03 -10.38
CA ALA A 148 -0.32 -0.69 -9.90
C ALA A 148 -0.95 0.36 -10.83
N PHE A 149 -1.54 1.37 -10.20
CA PHE A 149 -2.19 2.49 -10.84
C PHE A 149 -1.66 3.81 -10.29
N SER A 150 -1.67 4.84 -11.12
CA SER A 150 -1.51 6.24 -10.73
C SER A 150 -2.72 7.04 -11.20
N PRO A 151 -3.04 8.19 -10.57
CA PRO A 151 -4.17 8.99 -10.97
C PRO A 151 -4.08 9.49 -12.41
N THR A 152 -5.21 9.61 -13.08
CA THR A 152 -5.29 10.17 -14.44
C THR A 152 -4.62 11.55 -14.49
N GLY A 153 -3.65 11.72 -15.40
CA GLY A 153 -2.86 12.94 -15.53
C GLY A 153 -1.55 12.96 -14.74
N MET A 154 -1.31 11.97 -13.87
CA MET A 154 -0.04 11.76 -13.17
C MET A 154 0.62 10.46 -13.67
N PRO A 155 1.88 10.50 -14.11
CA PRO A 155 2.54 9.28 -14.57
C PRO A 155 2.89 8.35 -13.40
N LEU A 156 2.83 7.05 -13.65
CA LEU A 156 3.34 6.04 -12.73
C LEU A 156 4.86 5.99 -12.80
N TRP A 157 5.51 6.02 -11.63
CA TRP A 157 6.96 5.92 -11.50
C TRP A 157 7.33 5.29 -10.15
N TRP A 158 8.40 4.49 -10.11
CA TRP A 158 8.90 3.89 -8.87
C TRP A 158 10.21 4.52 -8.41
N GLN A 159 10.44 4.60 -7.11
CA GLN A 159 11.73 4.96 -6.54
C GLN A 159 12.49 3.73 -6.05
N VAL A 160 13.80 3.90 -5.88
CA VAL A 160 14.64 2.93 -5.20
C VAL A 160 14.07 2.61 -3.82
N GLY A 161 13.93 1.33 -3.51
CA GLY A 161 13.39 0.84 -2.24
C GLY A 161 11.87 0.65 -2.19
N ASP A 162 11.12 0.98 -3.25
CA ASP A 162 9.72 0.56 -3.36
C ASP A 162 9.63 -0.97 -3.51
N SER A 163 8.74 -1.61 -2.75
CA SER A 163 8.67 -3.08 -2.63
C SER A 163 7.91 -3.80 -3.74
N TRP A 164 7.27 -3.06 -4.65
CA TRP A 164 6.41 -3.58 -5.73
C TRP A 164 6.86 -3.15 -7.13
N GLY A 165 7.81 -2.22 -7.23
CA GLY A 165 8.18 -1.53 -8.46
C GLY A 165 9.38 -2.12 -9.20
N ASP A 166 9.64 -1.60 -10.39
CA ASP A 166 10.76 -1.99 -11.26
C ASP A 166 12.04 -1.17 -11.03
N ALA A 167 12.07 -0.31 -10.00
CA ALA A 167 13.14 0.64 -9.80
C ALA A 167 14.50 -0.01 -9.54
N GLY A 168 14.50 -1.21 -8.94
CA GLY A 168 15.70 -1.92 -8.52
C GLY A 168 16.61 -1.02 -7.67
N LEU A 169 17.89 -0.94 -8.03
CA LEU A 169 18.88 -0.06 -7.38
C LEU A 169 19.01 1.32 -8.08
N GLY A 170 18.16 1.61 -9.07
CA GLY A 170 18.23 2.83 -9.87
C GLY A 170 17.76 4.07 -9.11
N GLN A 171 18.64 5.06 -8.94
CA GLN A 171 18.31 6.31 -8.24
C GLN A 171 17.73 7.42 -9.14
N LYS A 172 17.44 7.14 -10.42
CA LYS A 172 16.99 8.15 -11.39
C LYS A 172 15.75 8.90 -10.91
N ASN A 173 14.70 8.17 -10.55
CA ASN A 173 13.43 8.75 -10.09
C ASN A 173 13.57 9.43 -8.72
N MET A 174 14.44 8.93 -7.86
CA MET A 174 14.77 9.58 -6.59
C MET A 174 15.41 10.96 -6.80
N ARG A 175 16.32 11.09 -7.77
CA ARG A 175 16.94 12.38 -8.12
C ARG A 175 15.95 13.33 -8.80
N ALA A 176 15.12 12.81 -9.71
CA ALA A 176 14.07 13.58 -10.38
C ALA A 176 13.06 14.14 -9.35
N PHE A 177 12.63 13.33 -8.38
CA PHE A 177 11.77 13.75 -7.29
C PHE A 177 12.38 14.86 -6.43
N ASN A 178 13.68 14.75 -6.10
CA ASN A 178 14.36 15.80 -5.33
C ASN A 178 14.42 17.13 -6.11
N LYS A 179 14.74 17.09 -7.40
CA LYS A 179 14.76 18.28 -8.27
C LYS A 179 13.37 18.91 -8.44
N GLN A 180 12.35 18.08 -8.60
CA GLN A 180 10.97 18.54 -8.69
C GLN A 180 10.54 19.23 -7.38
N SER A 181 10.89 18.65 -6.24
CA SER A 181 10.66 19.27 -4.92
C SER A 181 11.28 20.66 -4.83
N GLU A 182 12.54 20.80 -5.27
CA GLU A 182 13.25 22.10 -5.34
C GLU A 182 12.55 23.09 -6.29
N ALA A 183 12.18 22.64 -7.50
CA ALA A 183 11.52 23.48 -8.50
C ALA A 183 10.14 23.98 -8.05
N LEU A 184 9.36 23.12 -7.39
CA LEU A 184 8.05 23.47 -6.84
C LEU A 184 8.13 24.43 -5.64
N LYS A 185 9.33 24.61 -5.06
CA LYS A 185 9.56 25.37 -3.82
C LYS A 185 8.58 24.94 -2.72
N ALA A 186 8.21 23.66 -2.72
CA ALA A 186 7.30 23.06 -1.75
C ALA A 186 8.15 22.57 -0.58
N PRO A 187 8.04 23.17 0.62
CA PRO A 187 8.92 22.82 1.72
C PRO A 187 8.80 21.34 2.14
N VAL A 188 7.69 20.68 1.81
CA VAL A 188 7.53 19.23 1.91
C VAL A 188 6.98 18.69 0.59
N SER A 189 7.69 17.74 -0.02
CA SER A 189 7.19 16.94 -1.14
C SER A 189 7.02 15.49 -0.71
N ILE A 190 5.88 14.90 -1.08
CA ILE A 190 5.52 13.52 -0.76
C ILE A 190 5.18 12.72 -2.02
N ALA A 191 5.39 11.41 -1.95
CA ALA A 191 4.97 10.48 -2.99
C ALA A 191 4.42 9.18 -2.36
N PRO A 192 3.13 9.15 -1.95
CA PRO A 192 2.53 7.96 -1.36
C PRO A 192 2.50 6.75 -2.31
N MET A 193 2.80 5.58 -1.73
CA MET A 193 2.55 4.25 -2.27
C MET A 193 1.63 3.53 -1.29
N ILE A 194 0.45 3.15 -1.75
CA ILE A 194 -0.59 2.49 -0.97
C ILE A 194 -0.83 1.13 -1.60
N VAL A 195 -0.87 0.08 -0.78
CA VAL A 195 -1.23 -1.28 -1.21
C VAL A 195 -2.59 -1.59 -0.62
N ILE A 196 -3.49 -2.09 -1.46
CA ILE A 196 -4.82 -2.58 -1.07
C ILE A 196 -4.80 -4.10 -1.23
N ASP A 197 -5.00 -4.80 -0.13
CA ASP A 197 -5.11 -6.25 -0.09
C ASP A 197 -6.54 -6.67 0.27
N PHE A 198 -7.00 -7.76 -0.32
CA PHE A 198 -8.36 -8.26 -0.20
C PHE A 198 -8.45 -9.49 0.72
N ALA A 199 -7.31 -10.09 1.09
CA ALA A 199 -7.29 -11.31 1.89
C ALA A 199 -6.21 -11.28 2.97
N HIS A 200 -6.61 -11.61 4.21
CA HIS A 200 -5.68 -11.92 5.29
C HIS A 200 -5.31 -13.39 5.23
N MET A 201 -4.03 -13.65 4.95
CA MET A 201 -3.49 -15.00 4.95
C MET A 201 -2.85 -15.31 6.30
N GLN A 202 -3.31 -16.38 6.92
CA GLN A 202 -2.72 -16.95 8.12
C GLN A 202 -1.97 -18.23 7.75
N SER A 203 -0.76 -18.39 8.27
CA SER A 203 0.03 -19.62 8.14
C SER A 203 0.46 -20.06 9.52
N SER A 204 0.40 -21.36 9.80
CA SER A 204 0.94 -21.96 11.02
C SER A 204 2.46 -21.86 11.11
N GLY A 205 3.16 -21.28 10.12
CA GLY A 205 4.61 -21.04 10.13
C GLY A 205 5.47 -22.28 9.83
N ASN A 206 6.78 -22.07 9.70
CA ASN A 206 7.77 -23.12 9.48
C ASN A 206 8.25 -23.71 10.82
N HIS A 207 7.62 -24.78 11.28
CA HIS A 207 8.02 -25.46 12.52
C HIS A 207 8.75 -26.76 12.19
N GLY A 208 10.00 -26.88 12.65
CA GLY A 208 10.71 -28.16 12.74
C GLY A 208 10.54 -28.69 14.15
N GLY A 209 9.88 -29.84 14.32
CA GLY A 209 9.71 -30.42 15.65
C GLY A 209 8.92 -31.70 15.68
N LEU A 210 9.35 -32.62 16.54
CA LEU A 210 8.80 -33.97 16.76
C LEU A 210 7.31 -34.04 17.16
N ILE A 211 6.68 -32.89 17.43
CA ILE A 211 5.35 -32.77 18.03
C ILE A 211 4.35 -32.13 17.05
N HIS A 212 4.80 -31.38 16.04
CA HIS A 212 3.91 -30.73 15.07
C HIS A 212 3.80 -31.60 13.81
N ARG A 213 2.64 -32.22 13.60
CA ARG A 213 2.39 -33.13 12.45
C ARG A 213 1.53 -32.49 11.34
N THR A 214 1.08 -31.26 11.51
CA THR A 214 0.16 -30.58 10.59
C THR A 214 0.65 -29.18 10.23
N ALA A 215 0.58 -28.86 8.93
CA ALA A 215 0.79 -27.52 8.39
C ALA A 215 -0.56 -26.96 7.97
N GLU A 216 -0.97 -25.81 8.51
CA GLU A 216 -2.25 -25.19 8.23
C GLU A 216 -2.07 -23.79 7.65
N VAL A 217 -2.92 -23.47 6.68
CA VAL A 217 -3.04 -22.14 6.09
C VAL A 217 -4.51 -21.76 6.09
N GLY A 218 -4.81 -20.56 6.59
CA GLY A 218 -6.14 -19.95 6.67
C GLY A 218 -6.20 -18.67 5.83
N ALA A 219 -7.37 -18.39 5.26
CA ALA A 219 -7.63 -17.16 4.52
C ALA A 219 -8.98 -16.62 4.97
N SER A 220 -9.02 -15.35 5.32
CA SER A 220 -10.25 -14.59 5.53
C SER A 220 -10.29 -13.41 4.56
N LEU A 221 -11.47 -13.10 4.04
CA LEU A 221 -11.68 -11.90 3.24
C LEU A 221 -11.77 -10.70 4.16
N ALA A 222 -10.92 -9.71 3.89
CA ALA A 222 -10.97 -8.42 4.53
C ALA A 222 -10.26 -7.43 3.61
N MET A 223 -10.94 -6.34 3.29
CA MET A 223 -10.30 -5.27 2.55
C MET A 223 -9.40 -4.50 3.51
N SER A 224 -8.13 -4.35 3.13
CA SER A 224 -7.11 -3.80 4.01
C SER A 224 -6.08 -2.97 3.27
N ILE A 225 -5.43 -2.07 3.99
CA ILE A 225 -4.21 -1.39 3.57
C ILE A 225 -3.07 -1.90 4.45
N PRO A 226 -2.36 -2.97 4.03
CA PRO A 226 -1.22 -3.49 4.79
C PRO A 226 0.02 -2.62 4.64
N THR A 227 0.10 -1.80 3.59
CA THR A 227 1.23 -0.91 3.34
C THR A 227 0.74 0.45 2.87
N PHE A 228 1.12 1.48 3.63
CA PHE A 228 1.16 2.85 3.16
C PHE A 228 2.57 3.34 3.45
N SER A 229 3.33 3.69 2.42
CA SER A 229 4.63 4.33 2.59
C SER A 229 4.69 5.59 1.75
N THR A 230 5.41 6.60 2.23
CA THR A 230 5.70 7.78 1.43
C THR A 230 7.08 8.28 1.76
N ARG A 231 7.81 8.69 0.73
CA ARG A 231 9.05 9.43 0.92
C ARG A 231 8.71 10.89 1.16
N VAL A 232 9.44 11.51 2.08
CA VAL A 232 9.28 12.90 2.50
C VAL A 232 10.59 13.62 2.25
N VAL A 233 10.58 14.61 1.37
CA VAL A 233 11.76 15.43 1.06
C VAL A 233 11.48 16.89 1.38
N ARG A 234 12.44 17.56 2.02
CA ARG A 234 12.39 19.00 2.27
C ARG A 234 13.12 19.80 1.18
N ALA A 235 12.38 20.61 0.41
CA ALA A 235 12.93 21.36 -0.72
C ALA A 235 14.01 22.38 -0.33
N GLU A 236 13.84 23.08 0.80
CA GLU A 236 14.75 24.16 1.27
C GLU A 236 16.18 23.69 1.57
N GLN A 237 16.40 22.37 1.58
CA GLN A 237 17.69 21.76 1.91
C GLN A 237 18.24 20.87 0.79
N THR A 238 17.58 20.88 -0.38
CA THR A 238 18.12 20.30 -1.61
C THR A 238 19.30 21.17 -2.06
N ARG A 239 20.49 20.57 -2.25
CA ARG A 239 21.68 21.28 -2.75
C ARG A 239 22.29 20.51 -3.92
N TYR A 240 23.00 21.22 -4.80
CA TYR A 240 23.79 20.63 -5.89
C TYR A 240 23.03 19.66 -6.81
N GLY A 241 21.97 20.12 -7.47
CA GLY A 241 21.33 19.38 -8.56
C GLY A 241 20.49 18.17 -8.13
N GLY A 242 19.82 18.25 -6.97
CA GLY A 242 18.93 17.21 -6.46
C GLY A 242 19.52 16.28 -5.40
N ILE A 243 20.66 16.62 -4.80
CA ILE A 243 21.23 15.85 -3.67
C ILE A 243 20.60 16.38 -2.38
N VAL A 244 20.03 15.46 -1.60
CA VAL A 244 19.48 15.73 -0.27
C VAL A 244 20.40 15.07 0.75
N PHE A 245 20.88 15.82 1.75
CA PHE A 245 21.69 15.22 2.82
C PHE A 245 20.82 14.31 3.68
N LYS A 246 21.44 13.29 4.27
CA LYS A 246 20.79 12.21 5.04
C LYS A 246 19.72 12.73 6.02
N GLY A 247 19.89 13.92 6.62
CA GLY A 247 18.96 14.59 7.57
C GLY A 247 17.60 15.06 7.05
N ASP A 248 17.45 15.20 5.73
CA ASP A 248 16.39 15.98 5.09
C ASP A 248 15.53 15.15 4.12
N ASP A 249 15.87 13.87 4.02
CA ASP A 249 15.16 12.81 3.33
C ASP A 249 14.68 11.79 4.37
N GLY A 250 13.41 11.46 4.35
CA GLY A 250 12.82 10.49 5.26
C GLY A 250 11.75 9.66 4.58
N ALA A 251 11.35 8.61 5.28
CA ALA A 251 10.16 7.86 4.93
C ALA A 251 9.16 7.97 6.08
N LEU A 252 7.88 7.91 5.73
CA LEU A 252 6.81 7.66 6.67
C LEU A 252 6.07 6.41 6.20
N THR A 253 5.88 5.46 7.09
CA THR A 253 5.28 4.16 6.80
C THR A 253 4.23 3.81 7.84
N LEU A 254 3.19 3.13 7.39
CA LEU A 254 2.17 2.53 8.23
C LEU A 254 2.78 1.41 9.11
N LYS A 255 2.43 1.40 10.39
CA LYS A 255 2.96 0.43 11.37
C LYS A 255 2.24 -0.91 11.35
N LYS A 256 0.96 -0.91 10.99
CA LYS A 256 0.06 -2.06 11.00
C LYS A 256 -1.05 -1.88 9.97
N ALA A 257 -1.60 -2.96 9.45
CA ALA A 257 -2.67 -2.91 8.46
C ALA A 257 -3.88 -2.13 8.99
N LEU A 258 -4.51 -1.35 8.11
CA LEU A 258 -5.83 -0.77 8.33
C LEU A 258 -6.85 -1.67 7.65
N ASP A 259 -7.83 -2.15 8.38
CA ASP A 259 -8.86 -3.06 7.88
C ASP A 259 -10.22 -2.37 7.83
N THR A 260 -11.12 -2.89 6.99
CA THR A 260 -12.54 -2.55 7.05
C THR A 260 -13.38 -3.81 7.21
N ASP A 261 -14.46 -3.67 7.99
CA ASP A 261 -15.46 -4.72 8.22
C ASP A 261 -16.52 -4.78 7.10
N ILE A 262 -16.37 -3.98 6.04
CA ILE A 262 -17.31 -4.01 4.91
C ILE A 262 -17.12 -5.31 4.14
N GLU A 263 -18.16 -6.14 4.15
CA GLU A 263 -18.24 -7.33 3.29
C GLU A 263 -18.26 -6.89 1.82
N PHE A 264 -17.35 -7.45 1.02
CA PHE A 264 -17.19 -7.05 -0.39
C PHE A 264 -17.12 -8.23 -1.34
N ALA A 265 -16.89 -9.45 -0.86
CA ALA A 265 -16.67 -10.62 -1.70
C ALA A 265 -17.15 -11.90 -1.00
N GLU A 266 -17.44 -12.92 -1.80
CA GLU A 266 -17.68 -14.27 -1.35
C GLU A 266 -16.49 -15.18 -1.72
N MET A 267 -16.10 -16.07 -0.82
CA MET A 267 -14.96 -16.98 -1.04
C MET A 267 -15.44 -18.36 -1.45
N PHE A 268 -14.99 -18.81 -2.62
CA PHE A 268 -15.27 -20.14 -3.16
C PHE A 268 -14.00 -20.99 -3.21
N ILE A 269 -14.15 -22.30 -3.00
CA ILE A 269 -13.05 -23.26 -3.22
C ILE A 269 -13.13 -23.71 -4.66
N VAL A 270 -12.02 -23.60 -5.40
CA VAL A 270 -11.90 -24.15 -6.75
C VAL A 270 -11.09 -25.44 -6.64
N ASP A 271 -11.62 -26.51 -7.23
CA ASP A 271 -11.24 -27.90 -7.00
C ASP A 271 -9.73 -28.18 -6.82
N THR A 272 -9.43 -29.01 -5.83
CA THR A 272 -8.07 -29.39 -5.41
C THR A 272 -7.63 -30.66 -6.13
N LYS A 273 -6.66 -30.59 -7.07
CA LYS A 273 -5.94 -31.80 -7.48
C LYS A 273 -4.95 -32.19 -6.37
N SER A 274 -5.31 -33.15 -5.53
CA SER A 274 -4.35 -33.80 -4.63
C SER A 274 -3.49 -34.80 -5.43
N GLY A 275 -2.22 -34.47 -5.63
CA GLY A 275 -1.27 -35.41 -6.21
C GLY A 275 -0.75 -36.36 -5.13
N LYS A 276 -1.10 -37.64 -5.19
CA LYS A 276 -0.33 -38.69 -4.49
C LYS A 276 1.00 -38.87 -5.25
N VAL A 277 2.12 -38.55 -4.62
CA VAL A 277 3.44 -38.96 -5.13
C VAL A 277 3.63 -40.41 -4.69
N LEU A 278 3.44 -41.35 -5.62
CA LEU A 278 3.76 -42.78 -5.42
C LEU A 278 5.28 -42.95 -5.48
N GLY A 279 5.94 -42.80 -4.33
CA GLY A 279 7.33 -43.20 -4.09
C GLY A 279 7.38 -44.28 -3.01
N PRO A 280 8.35 -45.21 -3.03
CA PRO A 280 8.46 -46.23 -2.01
C PRO A 280 9.01 -45.59 -0.73
N VAL A 281 8.23 -45.65 0.35
CA VAL A 281 8.53 -45.14 1.70
C VAL A 281 8.29 -43.62 1.88
N VAL A 282 7.43 -43.30 2.86
CA VAL A 282 6.96 -41.98 3.36
C VAL A 282 5.77 -41.34 2.62
N ASP A 283 4.59 -41.37 3.26
CA ASP A 283 3.38 -40.60 2.90
C ASP A 283 3.63 -39.09 3.06
N ASN A 284 4.14 -38.43 2.02
CA ASN A 284 4.19 -36.97 1.94
C ASN A 284 2.83 -36.43 1.48
N VAL A 285 2.01 -35.94 2.41
CA VAL A 285 0.71 -35.33 2.10
C VAL A 285 0.93 -33.85 1.77
N SER A 286 0.94 -33.51 0.47
CA SER A 286 0.86 -32.13 0.01
C SER A 286 -0.59 -31.73 -0.25
N LYS A 287 -1.08 -30.67 0.40
CA LYS A 287 -2.41 -30.09 0.13
C LYS A 287 -2.21 -28.71 -0.49
N LYS A 288 -2.62 -28.56 -1.76
CA LYS A 288 -2.75 -27.26 -2.43
C LYS A 288 -4.22 -26.91 -2.49
N GLN A 289 -4.66 -25.83 -1.84
CA GLN A 289 -6.02 -25.32 -2.01
C GLN A 289 -5.98 -24.03 -2.84
N THR A 290 -6.84 -23.94 -3.84
CA THR A 290 -7.04 -22.71 -4.60
C THR A 290 -8.42 -22.17 -4.21
N ARG A 291 -8.47 -20.91 -3.80
CA ARG A 291 -9.71 -20.21 -3.49
C ARG A 291 -9.87 -19.03 -4.42
N VAL A 292 -11.10 -18.66 -4.68
CA VAL A 292 -11.46 -17.49 -5.47
C VAL A 292 -12.33 -16.60 -4.60
N ALA A 293 -11.94 -15.34 -4.48
CA ALA A 293 -12.75 -14.28 -3.93
C ALA A 293 -13.51 -13.63 -5.10
N GLU A 294 -14.82 -13.86 -5.18
CA GLU A 294 -15.66 -13.26 -6.22
C GLU A 294 -16.38 -12.04 -5.65
N THR A 295 -16.33 -10.93 -6.39
CA THR A 295 -16.91 -9.65 -5.99
C THR A 295 -17.55 -8.97 -7.20
N THR A 296 -18.20 -7.83 -6.96
CA THR A 296 -18.66 -6.90 -7.99
C THR A 296 -17.81 -5.63 -7.94
N ASN A 297 -17.71 -4.91 -9.05
CA ASN A 297 -17.07 -3.60 -9.11
C ASN A 297 -17.57 -2.66 -7.99
N GLU A 298 -18.88 -2.63 -7.73
CA GLU A 298 -19.50 -1.76 -6.72
C GLU A 298 -19.13 -2.15 -5.29
N ALA A 299 -19.22 -3.44 -4.95
CA ALA A 299 -18.89 -3.92 -3.60
C ALA A 299 -17.41 -3.72 -3.29
N TYR A 300 -16.54 -4.05 -4.26
CA TYR A 300 -15.10 -3.83 -4.14
C TYR A 300 -14.75 -2.35 -3.98
N ALA A 301 -15.33 -1.48 -4.82
CA ALA A 301 -15.09 -0.04 -4.74
C ALA A 301 -15.52 0.51 -3.38
N THR A 302 -16.70 0.15 -2.90
CA THR A 302 -17.21 0.61 -1.59
C THR A 302 -16.24 0.28 -0.45
N ALA A 303 -15.78 -0.96 -0.36
CA ALA A 303 -14.82 -1.38 0.67
C ALA A 303 -13.44 -0.72 0.49
N ALA A 304 -12.94 -0.64 -0.75
CA ALA A 304 -11.67 -0.01 -1.05
C ALA A 304 -11.67 1.49 -0.71
N HIS A 305 -12.73 2.23 -1.07
CA HIS A 305 -12.88 3.64 -0.72
C HIS A 305 -12.93 3.87 0.78
N ALA A 306 -13.62 3.01 1.52
CA ALA A 306 -13.71 3.13 2.97
C ALA A 306 -12.33 3.04 3.63
N VAL A 307 -11.54 2.00 3.30
CA VAL A 307 -10.20 1.82 3.88
C VAL A 307 -9.21 2.88 3.38
N LEU A 308 -9.28 3.27 2.11
CA LEU A 308 -8.46 4.33 1.52
C LEU A 308 -8.70 5.66 2.24
N THR A 309 -9.97 6.06 2.38
CA THR A 309 -10.36 7.31 3.05
C THR A 309 -9.85 7.35 4.49
N GLN A 310 -9.90 6.22 5.21
CA GLN A 310 -9.35 6.11 6.55
C GLN A 310 -7.82 6.28 6.55
N ALA A 311 -7.10 5.59 5.65
CA ALA A 311 -5.65 5.63 5.60
C ALA A 311 -5.12 7.01 5.18
N THR A 312 -5.65 7.58 4.10
CA THR A 312 -5.27 8.90 3.61
C THR A 312 -5.67 10.00 4.59
N GLY A 313 -6.81 9.84 5.27
CA GLY A 313 -7.29 10.78 6.29
C GLY A 313 -6.45 10.73 7.56
N ALA A 314 -6.07 9.54 8.02
CA ALA A 314 -5.16 9.38 9.15
C ALA A 314 -3.78 9.98 8.83
N PHE A 315 -3.29 9.81 7.60
CA PHE A 315 -2.08 10.47 7.14
C PHE A 315 -2.22 12.00 7.13
N ALA A 316 -3.30 12.54 6.55
CA ALA A 316 -3.54 13.98 6.51
C ALA A 316 -3.62 14.59 7.92
N LYS A 317 -4.18 13.87 8.89
CA LYS A 317 -4.22 14.31 10.29
C LYS A 317 -2.84 14.43 10.96
N LEU A 318 -1.78 13.78 10.45
CA LEU A 318 -0.40 14.06 10.89
C LEU A 318 -0.04 15.53 10.71
N PHE A 319 -0.55 16.14 9.64
CA PHE A 319 -0.36 17.56 9.38
C PHE A 319 -1.22 18.41 10.32
N ALA A 320 -2.46 18.03 10.58
CA ALA A 320 -3.30 18.77 11.52
C ALA A 320 -2.73 18.78 12.97
N GLU A 321 -2.17 17.65 13.43
CA GLU A 321 -1.58 17.54 14.77
C GLU A 321 -0.20 18.21 14.91
N ASN A 322 0.45 18.52 13.79
CA ASN A 322 1.74 19.21 13.76
C ASN A 322 1.58 20.54 12.99
N PRO A 323 0.75 21.48 13.49
CA PRO A 323 0.51 22.75 12.80
C PRO A 323 1.81 23.55 12.69
N VAL A 324 1.84 24.44 11.71
CA VAL A 324 3.01 25.31 11.50
C VAL A 324 3.18 26.22 12.71
N LYS A 325 4.37 26.16 13.32
CA LYS A 325 4.76 27.05 14.41
C LYS A 325 5.32 28.37 13.90
#